data_AF-A0A1Q6YPL6-F1
#
_entry.id   AF-A0A1Q6YPL6-F1
#
_cell.length_a   1.000
_cell.length_b   1.000
_cell.length_c   1.000
_cell.angle_alpha   90.00
_cell.angle_beta   90.00
_cell.angle_gamma   90.00
#
_symmetry.space_group_name_H-M   'P 1'
#
loop_
_entity.id
_entity.type
_entity.pdbx_description
1 polymer ?
#
loop_
_entity_poly.entity_id
_entity_poly.type
_entity_poly.pdbx_seq_one_letter_code
_entity_poly.pdbx_strand_id
1 'polypeptide(L)'
;MSFIDAAGKVLLKEIHRQGGQLVAEGCLNQAIVNEIVASEKKGENVSTKERSKGSHIIFYTVFFGLMFGSTVAHAQGTNKPGSLPGNAPTQALRLTLDQAVGLALKQNTTAQIAILQAAQSEQDKNISRADLLPQASAKISDEAQKVNLLAQFGGRTPFPGFPKTLGPYQVFSAGPSFGAPVFDLTLWRRYQAARNTSNSSKASSLSTREQVILLVVSQYIGTLRAVANVEASQSRVNLAQALYDQAADLQKEGVGTGIDTLRANVELQNEKQRLIEAENDRETSLFALSRLLNLDPRQSIELADSLTFFDTPQPEVEPSIEFALAERQEWKALESQIKAAEFQKKASQASRLPSLRFDGDFAYVGTSGNTALPTYTYQASVNMPLFTGGRIHAQIVRADLEIKRLDQQRDDLRNQIALDVKTALLNLQSARNEVQVANLGVQLSKEEVDQARDRFKAGVANNIEVIQAQDSLSRANDNQIAALYRFNQARADLARSTGQMEKVYAK
;
A
#
# COMPACT_ATOMS: atom_id res chain seq x y z
N MET A 1 -31.21 15.69 8.59
CA MET A 1 -31.04 14.44 7.81
C MET A 1 -30.46 13.39 8.75
N SER A 2 -31.13 12.26 8.94
CA SER A 2 -30.53 11.12 9.65
C SER A 2 -29.54 10.45 8.70
N PHE A 3 -28.31 10.20 9.16
CA PHE A 3 -27.23 9.60 8.36
C PHE A 3 -27.27 8.06 8.36
N ILE A 4 -28.36 7.44 8.82
CA ILE A 4 -28.48 5.98 8.91
C ILE A 4 -29.30 5.47 7.73
N ASP A 5 -28.63 4.77 6.82
CA ASP A 5 -29.25 4.10 5.68
C ASP A 5 -29.96 2.80 6.09
N ALA A 6 -30.60 2.12 5.14
CA ALA A 6 -31.35 0.90 5.39
C ALA A 6 -30.48 -0.23 5.97
N ALA A 7 -29.20 -0.30 5.57
CA ALA A 7 -28.25 -1.30 6.06
C ALA A 7 -27.87 -1.03 7.53
N GLY A 8 -27.63 0.23 7.89
CA GLY A 8 -27.36 0.65 9.26
C GLY A 8 -28.52 0.33 10.21
N LYS A 9 -29.78 0.48 9.77
CA LYS A 9 -30.95 0.09 10.57
C LYS A 9 -31.03 -1.42 10.84
N VAL A 10 -30.65 -2.25 9.86
CA VAL A 10 -30.61 -3.72 10.03
C VAL A 10 -29.53 -4.14 11.02
N LEU A 11 -28.35 -3.52 10.93
CA LEU A 11 -27.25 -3.79 11.86
C LEU A 11 -27.61 -3.41 13.30
N LEU A 12 -28.22 -2.24 13.50
CA LEU A 12 -28.65 -1.79 14.84
C LEU A 12 -29.73 -2.70 15.44
N LYS A 13 -30.65 -3.23 14.62
CA LYS A 13 -31.62 -4.25 15.05
C LYS A 13 -30.94 -5.53 15.53
N GLU A 14 -29.94 -6.00 14.80
CA GLU A 14 -29.22 -7.23 15.18
C GLU A 14 -28.38 -7.03 16.46
N ILE A 15 -27.74 -5.88 16.61
CA ILE A 15 -27.00 -5.52 17.84
C ILE A 15 -27.95 -5.50 19.05
N HIS A 16 -29.16 -4.95 18.89
CA HIS A 16 -30.16 -4.96 19.96
C HIS A 16 -30.66 -6.37 20.29
N ARG A 17 -30.94 -7.19 19.26
CA ARG A 17 -31.36 -8.59 19.41
C ARG A 17 -30.34 -9.46 20.12
N GLN A 18 -29.05 -9.13 19.99
CA GLN A 18 -27.94 -9.80 20.68
C GLN A 18 -27.68 -9.23 22.09
N GLY A 19 -28.57 -8.39 22.62
CA GLY A 19 -28.50 -7.84 23.98
C GLY A 19 -27.74 -6.52 24.10
N GLY A 20 -27.38 -5.88 22.98
CA GLY A 20 -26.75 -4.57 22.96
C GLY A 20 -27.72 -3.44 23.33
N GLN A 21 -27.29 -2.55 24.22
CA GLN A 21 -28.07 -1.36 24.60
C GLN A 21 -27.79 -0.21 23.62
N LEU A 22 -28.82 0.26 22.93
CA LEU A 22 -28.73 1.40 22.02
C LEU A 22 -29.05 2.71 22.76
N VAL A 23 -28.12 3.66 22.76
CA VAL A 23 -28.30 5.00 23.33
C VAL A 23 -28.07 6.04 22.24
N ALA A 24 -28.94 7.04 22.15
CA ALA A 24 -28.82 8.11 21.15
C ALA A 24 -29.09 9.49 21.74
N GLU A 25 -28.32 10.47 21.28
CA GLU A 25 -28.51 11.88 21.56
C GLU A 25 -29.15 12.59 20.36
N GLY A 26 -30.09 13.50 20.65
CA GLY A 26 -30.86 14.25 19.66
C GLY A 26 -32.17 13.57 19.25
N CYS A 27 -33.21 14.38 19.05
CA CYS A 27 -34.60 13.93 18.90
C CYS A 27 -34.81 12.98 17.71
N LEU A 28 -34.07 13.19 16.62
CA LEU A 28 -34.21 12.40 15.39
C LEU A 28 -33.63 10.98 15.54
N ASN A 29 -32.50 10.86 16.25
CA ASN A 29 -31.84 9.56 16.48
C ASN A 29 -32.56 8.76 17.58
N GLN A 30 -33.09 9.46 18.60
CA GLN A 30 -33.96 8.84 19.60
C GLN A 30 -35.24 8.24 18.97
N ALA A 31 -35.83 8.90 17.98
CA ALA A 31 -36.99 8.36 17.27
C ALA A 31 -36.66 7.05 16.54
N ILE A 32 -35.47 6.91 15.94
CA ILE A 32 -35.04 5.69 15.25
C ILE A 32 -34.76 4.55 16.23
N VAL A 33 -34.11 4.85 17.35
CA VAL A 33 -33.89 3.84 18.41
C VAL A 33 -35.21 3.37 18.99
N ASN A 34 -36.15 4.29 19.24
CA ASN A 34 -37.50 3.94 19.72
C ASN A 34 -38.30 3.12 18.69
N GLU A 35 -38.17 3.41 17.39
CA GLU A 35 -38.77 2.63 16.31
C GLU A 35 -38.23 1.19 16.29
N ILE A 36 -36.92 1.02 16.46
CA ILE A 36 -36.25 -0.29 16.50
C ILE A 36 -36.74 -1.11 17.70
N VAL A 37 -36.74 -0.51 18.90
CA VAL A 37 -37.17 -1.17 20.15
C VAL A 37 -38.67 -1.48 20.14
N ALA A 38 -39.52 -0.61 19.57
CA ALA A 38 -40.97 -0.82 19.50
C ALA A 38 -41.39 -1.90 18.48
N SER A 39 -40.58 -2.12 17.43
CA SER A 39 -40.89 -3.10 16.38
C SER A 39 -40.85 -4.56 16.86
N GLU A 40 -40.13 -4.85 17.94
CA GLU A 40 -40.09 -6.19 18.57
C GLU A 40 -41.32 -6.45 19.46
N LYS A 41 -41.81 -5.44 20.20
CA LYS A 41 -43.00 -5.58 21.05
C LYS A 41 -44.30 -5.89 20.29
N LYS A 42 -44.34 -5.66 18.98
CA LYS A 42 -45.49 -5.98 18.11
C LYS A 42 -45.46 -7.39 17.53
N GLY A 43 -44.37 -8.13 17.66
CA GLY A 43 -44.23 -9.50 17.14
C GLY A 43 -44.83 -10.61 18.02
N GLU A 44 -45.11 -10.32 19.30
CA GLU A 44 -45.52 -11.34 20.29
C GLU A 44 -47.05 -11.52 20.46
N ASN A 45 -47.89 -10.67 19.84
CA ASN A 45 -49.35 -10.69 20.09
C ASN A 45 -50.17 -10.96 18.82
N VAL A 46 -50.00 -12.14 18.19
CA VAL A 46 -51.04 -12.73 17.33
C VAL A 46 -51.04 -14.26 17.48
N SER A 47 -51.91 -14.76 18.34
CA SER A 47 -52.43 -16.13 18.39
C SER A 47 -53.94 -15.95 18.59
N THR A 48 -54.89 -16.44 17.78
CA THR A 48 -55.29 -17.84 17.55
C THR A 48 -56.49 -17.84 16.59
N LYS A 49 -56.63 -18.82 15.67
CA LYS A 49 -57.84 -19.65 15.54
C LYS A 49 -57.76 -20.78 14.49
N GLU A 50 -57.98 -21.98 15.01
CA GLU A 50 -58.74 -23.12 14.48
C GLU A 50 -58.24 -24.08 13.38
N ARG A 51 -58.14 -25.35 13.85
CA ARG A 51 -58.66 -26.63 13.30
C ARG A 51 -57.85 -27.44 12.28
N SER A 52 -57.07 -28.36 12.86
CA SER A 52 -57.04 -29.82 12.62
C SER A 52 -57.74 -30.39 11.38
N LYS A 53 -56.95 -31.01 10.50
CA LYS A 53 -57.11 -32.42 10.06
C LYS A 53 -55.78 -32.92 9.48
N GLY A 54 -55.38 -34.12 9.88
CA GLY A 54 -54.03 -34.66 9.71
C GLY A 54 -53.70 -35.27 8.34
N SER A 55 -52.40 -35.51 8.13
CA SER A 55 -51.89 -36.81 7.68
C SER A 55 -50.37 -36.85 7.85
N HIS A 56 -49.87 -38.04 8.17
CA HIS A 56 -48.50 -38.37 8.56
C HIS A 56 -47.52 -38.31 7.38
N ILE A 57 -46.29 -37.83 7.61
CA ILE A 57 -45.11 -38.31 6.89
C ILE A 57 -44.02 -38.65 7.91
N ILE A 58 -43.78 -39.96 8.00
CA ILE A 58 -42.73 -40.64 8.74
C ILE A 58 -41.48 -40.59 7.87
N PHE A 59 -40.36 -40.05 8.37
CA PHE A 59 -39.04 -40.22 7.75
C PHE A 59 -38.27 -41.26 8.55
N TYR A 60 -38.10 -42.44 7.97
CA TYR A 60 -37.19 -43.46 8.49
C TYR A 60 -35.74 -43.12 8.07
N THR A 61 -34.88 -43.10 9.09
CA THR A 61 -33.44 -43.33 9.02
C THR A 61 -33.13 -44.77 8.56
N VAL A 62 -31.99 -44.97 7.88
CA VAL A 62 -31.05 -46.13 7.86
C VAL A 62 -30.04 -45.86 6.71
N PHE A 63 -28.81 -45.39 7.02
CA PHE A 63 -27.53 -46.15 7.11
C PHE A 63 -26.90 -46.43 5.72
N PHE A 64 -25.60 -46.36 5.39
CA PHE A 64 -24.28 -46.07 6.02
C PHE A 64 -23.30 -45.96 4.81
N GLY A 65 -22.32 -45.06 4.72
CA GLY A 65 -21.00 -45.20 5.35
C GLY A 65 -19.96 -45.86 4.43
N LEU A 66 -19.04 -45.07 3.84
CA LEU A 66 -17.57 -45.33 3.74
C LEU A 66 -16.91 -44.44 2.67
N MET A 67 -16.14 -43.45 3.13
CA MET A 67 -14.72 -43.28 2.77
C MET A 67 -14.14 -42.17 3.65
N PHE A 68 -13.41 -42.60 4.68
CA PHE A 68 -12.48 -41.76 5.42
C PHE A 68 -11.24 -41.51 4.55
N GLY A 69 -10.88 -40.24 4.40
CA GLY A 69 -9.65 -39.76 3.77
C GLY A 69 -9.37 -38.37 4.31
N SER A 70 -9.00 -38.31 5.58
CA SER A 70 -8.74 -37.13 6.37
C SER A 70 -7.44 -36.42 5.95
N THR A 71 -7.57 -35.22 5.39
CA THR A 71 -6.64 -34.10 5.63
C THR A 71 -7.42 -32.79 5.64
N VAL A 72 -8.20 -32.57 6.71
CA VAL A 72 -8.63 -31.20 7.07
C VAL A 72 -7.45 -30.58 7.79
N ALA A 73 -6.63 -29.82 7.07
CA ALA A 73 -5.72 -28.88 7.69
C ALA A 73 -6.58 -27.88 8.48
N HIS A 74 -6.71 -28.13 9.78
CA HIS A 74 -7.08 -27.12 10.75
C HIS A 74 -5.94 -26.09 10.77
N ALA A 75 -6.00 -25.11 9.87
CA ALA A 75 -5.36 -23.83 10.15
C ALA A 75 -6.17 -23.21 11.30
N GLN A 76 -5.75 -23.50 12.54
CA GLN A 76 -6.05 -22.65 13.67
C GLN A 76 -5.43 -21.28 13.35
N GLY A 77 -6.17 -20.46 12.61
CA GLY A 77 -5.94 -19.03 12.58
C GLY A 77 -6.22 -18.52 13.98
N THR A 78 -5.18 -18.40 14.79
CA THR A 78 -5.21 -17.59 16.01
C THR A 78 -5.44 -16.14 15.58
N ASN A 79 -6.69 -15.78 15.29
CA ASN A 79 -7.14 -14.39 15.36
C ASN A 79 -7.17 -14.02 16.85
N LYS A 80 -5.97 -13.79 17.40
CA LYS A 80 -5.85 -12.91 18.56
C LYS A 80 -6.11 -11.50 18.03
N PRO A 81 -7.11 -10.74 18.53
CA PRO A 81 -7.01 -9.29 18.45
C PRO A 81 -5.65 -8.91 19.01
N GLY A 82 -4.88 -8.11 18.27
CA GLY A 82 -3.52 -7.73 18.64
C GLY A 82 -3.49 -7.08 20.02
N SER A 83 -3.31 -7.89 21.06
CA SER A 83 -2.83 -7.39 22.34
C SER A 83 -1.41 -6.95 22.08
N LEU A 84 -1.17 -5.65 22.22
CA LEU A 84 0.15 -5.06 22.31
C LEU A 84 1.02 -5.98 23.19
N PRO A 85 2.17 -6.49 22.70
CA PRO A 85 2.99 -7.38 23.49
C PRO A 85 3.26 -6.75 24.87
N GLY A 86 2.96 -7.51 25.92
CA GLY A 86 2.90 -7.03 27.30
C GLY A 86 4.22 -6.57 27.90
N ASN A 87 5.34 -6.67 27.17
CA ASN A 87 6.63 -6.15 27.57
C ASN A 87 7.26 -5.43 26.37
N ALA A 88 7.22 -4.10 26.35
CA ALA A 88 8.10 -3.34 25.47
C ALA A 88 9.55 -3.66 25.90
N PRO A 89 10.47 -3.97 24.95
CA PRO A 89 11.87 -4.14 25.29
C PRO A 89 12.36 -2.88 26.00
N THR A 90 12.87 -3.03 27.22
CA THR A 90 13.23 -1.92 28.12
C THR A 90 14.49 -1.16 27.66
N GLN A 91 15.19 -1.70 26.65
CA GLN A 91 16.41 -1.12 26.13
C GLN A 91 16.12 -0.37 24.83
N ALA A 92 16.56 0.89 24.76
CA ALA A 92 16.40 1.73 23.57
C ALA A 92 17.02 1.02 22.35
N LEU A 93 16.26 0.93 21.27
CA LEU A 93 16.71 0.32 20.03
C LEU A 93 17.65 1.31 19.34
N ARG A 94 18.95 1.01 19.36
CA ARG A 94 19.96 1.77 18.62
C ARG A 94 19.94 1.37 17.15
N LEU A 95 19.58 2.30 16.28
CA LEU A 95 19.46 2.09 14.84
C LEU A 95 20.50 2.89 14.08
N THR A 96 21.19 2.21 13.17
CA THR A 96 21.90 2.85 12.05
C THR A 96 20.96 3.03 10.85
N LEU A 97 21.33 3.87 9.89
CA LEU A 97 20.58 4.09 8.66
C LEU A 97 20.29 2.77 7.91
N ASP A 98 21.31 1.93 7.77
CA ASP A 98 21.21 0.65 7.08
C ASP A 98 20.25 -0.32 7.79
N GLN A 99 20.32 -0.38 9.13
CA GLN A 99 19.37 -1.16 9.94
C GLN A 99 17.94 -0.63 9.83
N ALA A 100 17.75 0.69 9.82
CA ALA A 100 16.44 1.31 9.63
C ALA A 100 15.86 0.94 8.25
N VAL A 101 16.66 1.03 7.18
CA VAL A 101 16.24 0.60 5.84
C VAL A 101 15.92 -0.90 5.81
N GLY A 102 16.77 -1.75 6.39
CA GLY A 102 16.55 -3.19 6.46
C GLY A 102 15.27 -3.57 7.22
N LEU A 103 14.94 -2.87 8.30
CA LEU A 103 13.68 -3.04 9.03
C LEU A 103 12.48 -2.58 8.20
N ALA A 104 12.56 -1.40 7.58
CA ALA A 104 11.49 -0.89 6.73
C ALA A 104 11.18 -1.84 5.56
N LEU A 105 12.20 -2.36 4.89
CA LEU A 105 12.01 -3.30 3.79
C LEU A 105 11.31 -4.61 4.22
N LYS A 106 11.49 -5.02 5.47
CA LYS A 106 10.85 -6.22 6.03
C LYS A 106 9.44 -5.96 6.54
N GLN A 107 9.15 -4.79 7.09
CA GLN A 107 7.94 -4.57 7.90
C GLN A 107 7.05 -3.43 7.41
N ASN A 108 7.54 -2.53 6.54
CA ASN A 108 6.76 -1.40 6.06
C ASN A 108 5.55 -1.86 5.24
N THR A 109 4.36 -1.38 5.63
CA THR A 109 3.09 -1.80 5.03
C THR A 109 3.00 -1.52 3.53
N THR A 110 3.51 -0.39 3.07
CA THR A 110 3.49 -0.03 1.64
C THR A 110 4.34 -0.97 0.81
N ALA A 111 5.54 -1.32 1.29
CA ALA A 111 6.39 -2.32 0.64
C ALA A 111 5.72 -3.70 0.61
N GLN A 112 5.10 -4.13 1.72
CA GLN A 112 4.39 -5.42 1.80
C GLN A 112 3.19 -5.48 0.87
N ILE A 113 2.38 -4.42 0.78
CA ILE A 113 1.25 -4.33 -0.16
C ILE A 113 1.75 -4.48 -1.60
N ALA A 114 2.85 -3.82 -1.96
CA ALA A 114 3.40 -3.89 -3.31
C ALA A 114 3.90 -5.32 -3.65
N ILE A 115 4.50 -6.02 -2.69
CA ILE A 115 4.90 -7.43 -2.85
C ILE A 115 3.67 -8.33 -3.07
N LEU A 116 2.61 -8.13 -2.27
CA LEU A 116 1.36 -8.89 -2.41
C LEU A 116 0.68 -8.64 -3.76
N GLN A 117 0.68 -7.40 -4.27
CA GLN A 117 0.17 -7.07 -5.60
C GLN A 117 0.97 -7.76 -6.72
N ALA A 118 2.30 -7.81 -6.60
CA ALA A 118 3.14 -8.56 -7.55
C ALA A 118 2.84 -10.07 -7.49
N ALA A 119 2.64 -10.62 -6.28
CA ALA A 119 2.27 -12.03 -6.10
C ALA A 119 0.87 -12.35 -6.67
N GLN A 120 -0.10 -11.44 -6.54
CA GLN A 120 -1.42 -11.56 -7.16
C GLN A 120 -1.31 -11.60 -8.69
N SER A 121 -0.56 -10.67 -9.29
CA SER A 121 -0.34 -10.62 -10.75
C SER A 121 0.34 -11.89 -11.28
N GLU A 122 1.21 -12.50 -10.47
CA GLU A 122 1.79 -13.81 -10.78
C GLU A 122 0.74 -14.94 -10.77
N GLN A 123 -0.26 -14.88 -9.88
CA GLN A 123 -1.39 -15.82 -9.93
C GLN A 123 -2.30 -15.55 -11.11
N ASP A 124 -2.54 -14.30 -11.50
CA ASP A 124 -3.34 -13.97 -12.69
C ASP A 124 -2.70 -14.53 -13.98
N LYS A 125 -1.36 -14.53 -14.04
CA LYS A 125 -0.61 -15.23 -15.09
C LYS A 125 -0.87 -16.74 -15.06
N ASN A 126 -0.89 -17.36 -13.87
CA ASN A 126 -1.16 -18.79 -13.72
C ASN A 126 -2.60 -19.15 -14.06
N ILE A 127 -3.57 -18.31 -13.72
CA ILE A 127 -4.98 -18.44 -14.12
C ILE A 127 -5.08 -18.37 -15.65
N SER A 128 -4.45 -17.36 -16.27
CA SER A 128 -4.41 -17.23 -17.73
C SER A 128 -3.72 -18.42 -18.42
N ARG A 129 -2.78 -19.08 -17.74
CA ARG A 129 -2.16 -20.34 -18.21
C ARG A 129 -3.10 -21.52 -18.05
N ALA A 130 -3.87 -21.59 -16.97
CA ALA A 130 -4.84 -22.66 -16.72
C ALA A 130 -5.96 -22.66 -17.76
N ASP A 131 -6.33 -21.49 -18.31
CA ASP A 131 -7.26 -21.38 -19.43
C ASP A 131 -6.75 -22.08 -20.71
N LEU A 132 -5.45 -22.34 -20.83
CA LEU A 132 -4.86 -23.10 -21.95
C LEU A 132 -4.88 -24.62 -21.72
N LEU A 133 -5.27 -25.08 -20.54
CA LEU A 133 -5.21 -26.48 -20.16
C LEU A 133 -6.62 -27.12 -20.21
N PRO A 134 -6.70 -28.45 -20.35
CA PRO A 134 -7.95 -29.17 -20.16
C PRO A 134 -8.53 -28.90 -18.76
N GLN A 135 -9.82 -28.59 -18.72
CA GLN A 135 -10.57 -28.46 -17.49
C GLN A 135 -11.52 -29.64 -17.36
N ALA A 136 -11.64 -30.20 -16.16
CA ALA A 136 -12.57 -31.28 -15.86
C ALA A 136 -13.46 -30.88 -14.68
N SER A 137 -14.71 -31.33 -14.71
CA SER A 137 -15.70 -31.08 -13.68
C SER A 137 -16.57 -32.32 -13.50
N ALA A 138 -17.23 -32.47 -12.36
CA ALA A 138 -18.26 -33.48 -12.17
C ALA A 138 -19.57 -32.76 -11.87
N LYS A 139 -20.64 -33.14 -12.56
CA LYS A 139 -21.97 -32.59 -12.35
C LYS A 139 -22.91 -33.70 -11.94
N ILE A 140 -23.71 -33.40 -10.91
CA ILE A 140 -24.86 -34.21 -10.51
C ILE A 140 -26.08 -33.30 -10.60
N SER A 141 -27.12 -33.76 -11.27
CA SER A 141 -28.39 -33.06 -11.36
C SER A 141 -29.54 -34.05 -11.27
N ASP A 142 -30.60 -33.63 -10.60
CA ASP A 142 -31.85 -34.38 -10.54
C ASP A 142 -32.98 -33.38 -10.76
N GLU A 143 -33.65 -33.45 -11.91
CA GLU A 143 -34.64 -32.46 -12.34
C GLU A 143 -35.94 -33.15 -12.77
N ALA A 144 -37.08 -32.65 -12.29
CA ALA A 144 -38.38 -33.04 -12.79
C ALA A 144 -38.74 -32.18 -14.01
N GLN A 145 -38.84 -32.80 -15.19
CA GLN A 145 -39.15 -32.09 -16.43
C GLN A 145 -40.57 -32.36 -16.89
N LYS A 146 -41.24 -31.29 -17.33
CA LYS A 146 -42.51 -31.36 -18.06
C LYS A 146 -42.41 -30.47 -19.28
N VAL A 147 -42.30 -31.09 -20.45
CA VAL A 147 -42.09 -30.39 -21.71
C VAL A 147 -43.44 -30.09 -22.37
N ASN A 148 -43.61 -28.84 -22.82
CA ASN A 148 -44.76 -28.46 -23.63
C ASN A 148 -44.52 -28.86 -25.09
N LEU A 149 -45.07 -30.00 -25.50
CA LEU A 149 -44.92 -30.52 -26.85
C LEU A 149 -45.60 -29.61 -27.88
N LEU A 150 -46.73 -28.98 -27.56
CA LEU A 150 -47.39 -28.05 -28.49
C LEU A 150 -46.51 -26.84 -28.80
N ALA A 151 -45.77 -26.32 -27.82
CA ALA A 151 -44.87 -25.19 -28.04
C ALA A 151 -43.75 -25.53 -29.05
N GLN A 152 -43.24 -26.76 -29.04
CA GLN A 152 -42.22 -27.24 -29.98
C GLN A 152 -42.73 -27.30 -31.43
N PHE A 153 -44.06 -27.37 -31.62
CA PHE A 153 -44.73 -27.36 -32.93
C PHE A 153 -45.52 -26.07 -33.20
N GLY A 154 -45.12 -24.95 -32.58
CA GLY A 154 -45.72 -23.64 -32.83
C GLY A 154 -47.18 -23.52 -32.40
N GLY A 155 -47.60 -24.27 -31.38
CA GLY A 155 -48.95 -24.27 -30.81
C GLY A 155 -49.97 -25.09 -31.60
N ARG A 156 -49.56 -25.79 -32.66
CA ARG A 156 -50.45 -26.59 -33.51
C ARG A 156 -50.31 -28.08 -33.18
N THR A 157 -51.43 -28.79 -33.18
CA THR A 157 -51.45 -30.25 -33.10
C THR A 157 -51.12 -30.83 -34.47
N PRO A 158 -49.97 -31.51 -34.66
CA PRO A 158 -49.55 -32.04 -35.96
C PRO A 158 -50.51 -33.10 -36.52
N PHE A 159 -51.16 -33.86 -35.66
CA PHE A 159 -52.19 -34.85 -36.00
C PHE A 159 -53.21 -35.01 -34.86
N PRO A 160 -54.43 -35.52 -35.15
CA PRO A 160 -55.42 -35.83 -34.12
C PRO A 160 -54.88 -36.84 -33.10
N GLY A 161 -55.03 -36.54 -31.80
CA GLY A 161 -54.52 -37.37 -30.71
C GLY A 161 -53.09 -37.04 -30.25
N PHE A 162 -52.45 -36.00 -30.80
CA PHE A 162 -51.11 -35.60 -30.40
C PHE A 162 -51.05 -35.14 -28.92
N PRO A 163 -50.15 -35.71 -28.09
CA PRO A 163 -50.03 -35.34 -26.67
C PRO A 163 -49.59 -33.89 -26.52
N LYS A 164 -50.27 -33.13 -25.65
CA LYS A 164 -50.00 -31.70 -25.47
C LYS A 164 -48.76 -31.41 -24.62
N THR A 165 -48.43 -32.31 -23.71
CA THR A 165 -47.26 -32.23 -22.82
C THR A 165 -46.61 -33.60 -22.69
N LEU A 166 -45.29 -33.62 -22.54
CA LEU A 166 -44.52 -34.81 -22.17
C LEU A 166 -44.09 -34.69 -20.71
N GLY A 167 -44.46 -35.65 -19.88
CA GLY A 167 -44.13 -35.68 -18.45
C GLY A 167 -45.29 -35.33 -17.50
N PRO A 168 -45.02 -35.17 -16.19
CA PRO A 168 -43.68 -35.06 -15.60
C PRO A 168 -42.90 -36.37 -15.63
N TYR A 169 -41.60 -36.28 -15.92
CA TYR A 169 -40.65 -37.36 -15.72
C TYR A 169 -39.40 -36.80 -15.05
N GLN A 170 -38.75 -37.65 -14.25
CA GLN A 170 -37.51 -37.29 -13.57
C GLN A 170 -36.33 -37.50 -14.54
N VAL A 171 -35.35 -36.61 -14.50
CA VAL A 171 -34.09 -36.71 -15.22
C VAL A 171 -32.96 -36.59 -14.20
N PHE A 172 -32.43 -37.75 -13.82
CA PHE A 172 -31.20 -37.86 -13.05
C PHE A 172 -30.02 -37.93 -14.01
N SER A 173 -29.00 -37.10 -13.80
CA SER A 173 -27.72 -37.18 -14.49
C SER A 173 -26.57 -37.02 -13.51
N ALA A 174 -25.57 -37.91 -13.59
CA ALA A 174 -24.38 -37.83 -12.76
C ALA A 174 -23.15 -38.27 -13.56
N GLY A 175 -22.13 -37.41 -13.65
CA GLY A 175 -20.89 -37.80 -14.29
C GLY A 175 -19.86 -36.70 -14.47
N PRO A 176 -18.61 -37.08 -14.77
CA PRO A 176 -17.59 -36.15 -15.18
C PRO A 176 -17.83 -35.59 -16.60
N SER A 177 -17.42 -34.35 -16.79
CA SER A 177 -17.20 -33.73 -18.10
C SER A 177 -15.81 -33.10 -18.13
N PHE A 178 -15.21 -33.04 -19.31
CA PHE A 178 -13.99 -32.30 -19.52
C PHE A 178 -14.09 -31.48 -20.81
N GLY A 179 -13.31 -30.42 -20.88
CA GLY A 179 -13.15 -29.68 -22.11
C GLY A 179 -11.81 -28.97 -22.18
N ALA A 180 -11.22 -28.97 -23.37
CA ALA A 180 -9.90 -28.45 -23.62
C ALA A 180 -9.92 -27.55 -24.87
N PRO A 181 -9.38 -26.33 -24.80
CA PRO A 181 -9.04 -25.59 -26.01
C PRO A 181 -7.89 -26.32 -26.70
N VAL A 182 -8.14 -26.89 -27.89
CA VAL A 182 -7.12 -27.55 -28.69
C VAL A 182 -6.29 -26.49 -29.43
N PHE A 183 -6.96 -25.45 -29.93
CA PHE A 183 -6.31 -24.31 -30.55
C PHE A 183 -7.14 -23.04 -30.32
N ASP A 184 -6.58 -22.08 -29.60
CA ASP A 184 -7.14 -20.73 -29.49
C ASP A 184 -5.99 -19.73 -29.38
N LEU A 185 -5.70 -19.03 -30.49
CA LEU A 185 -4.65 -18.03 -30.52
C LEU A 185 -4.95 -16.85 -29.59
N THR A 186 -6.22 -16.55 -29.33
CA THR A 186 -6.63 -15.49 -28.40
C THR A 186 -6.19 -15.82 -26.97
N LEU A 187 -6.41 -17.05 -26.51
CA LEU A 187 -5.97 -17.49 -25.18
C LEU A 187 -4.45 -17.44 -25.05
N TRP A 188 -3.72 -17.88 -26.07
CA TRP A 188 -2.25 -17.81 -26.06
C TRP A 188 -1.72 -16.38 -25.96
N ARG A 189 -2.32 -15.44 -26.72
CA ARG A 189 -1.96 -14.02 -26.65
C ARG A 189 -2.35 -13.38 -25.31
N ARG A 190 -3.47 -13.78 -24.71
CA ARG A 190 -3.85 -13.36 -23.35
C ARG A 190 -2.85 -13.83 -22.29
N TYR A 191 -2.38 -15.07 -22.37
CA TYR A 191 -1.31 -15.55 -21.49
C TYR A 191 -0.01 -14.73 -21.65
N GLN A 192 0.39 -14.41 -22.89
CA GLN A 192 1.54 -13.55 -23.14
C GLN A 192 1.36 -12.14 -22.59
N ALA A 193 0.15 -11.57 -22.69
CA ALA A 193 -0.19 -10.30 -22.07
C ALA A 193 -0.08 -10.39 -20.54
N ALA A 194 -0.71 -11.38 -19.91
CA ALA A 194 -0.68 -11.60 -18.46
C ALA A 194 0.75 -11.82 -17.92
N ARG A 195 1.63 -12.50 -18.68
CA ARG A 195 3.05 -12.62 -18.34
C ARG A 195 3.76 -11.26 -18.29
N ASN A 196 3.51 -10.39 -19.26
CA ASN A 196 4.10 -9.05 -19.27
C ASN A 196 3.46 -8.13 -18.21
N THR A 197 2.18 -8.31 -17.90
CA THR A 197 1.53 -7.67 -16.75
C THR A 197 2.18 -8.08 -15.43
N SER A 198 2.47 -9.38 -15.22
CA SER A 198 3.22 -9.86 -14.05
C SER A 198 4.62 -9.23 -13.97
N ASN A 199 5.36 -9.17 -15.08
CA ASN A 199 6.66 -8.49 -15.13
C ASN A 199 6.55 -7.00 -14.77
N SER A 200 5.53 -6.32 -15.27
CA SER A 200 5.23 -4.92 -14.95
C SER A 200 4.95 -4.75 -13.45
N SER A 201 4.06 -5.57 -12.87
CA SER A 201 3.76 -5.55 -11.44
C SER A 201 4.98 -5.82 -10.57
N LYS A 202 5.86 -6.75 -10.98
CA LYS A 202 7.13 -7.01 -10.29
C LYS A 202 8.05 -5.79 -10.30
N ALA A 203 8.22 -5.15 -11.46
CA ALA A 203 9.02 -3.92 -11.56
C ALA A 203 8.41 -2.77 -10.76
N SER A 204 7.08 -2.59 -10.79
CA SER A 204 6.37 -1.62 -9.95
C SER A 204 6.61 -1.88 -8.45
N SER A 205 6.60 -3.14 -8.02
CA SER A 205 6.91 -3.51 -6.62
C SER A 205 8.33 -3.10 -6.22
N LEU A 206 9.32 -3.28 -7.09
CA LEU A 206 10.69 -2.81 -6.86
C LEU A 206 10.78 -1.28 -6.87
N SER A 207 10.02 -0.58 -7.70
CA SER A 207 9.95 0.89 -7.68
C SER A 207 9.36 1.41 -6.36
N THR A 208 8.27 0.81 -5.88
CA THR A 208 7.70 1.13 -4.56
C THR A 208 8.69 0.86 -3.44
N ARG A 209 9.47 -0.21 -3.56
CA ARG A 209 10.53 -0.53 -2.61
C ARG A 209 11.59 0.57 -2.55
N GLU A 210 12.07 1.07 -3.69
CA GLU A 210 13.00 2.22 -3.74
C GLU A 210 12.39 3.50 -3.14
N GLN A 211 11.10 3.75 -3.36
CA GLN A 211 10.39 4.90 -2.77
C GLN A 211 10.32 4.79 -1.24
N VAL A 212 10.05 3.60 -0.70
CA VAL A 212 10.08 3.35 0.74
C VAL A 212 11.48 3.56 1.31
N ILE A 213 12.53 3.08 0.62
CA ILE A 213 13.92 3.33 1.04
C ILE A 213 14.18 4.83 1.09
N LEU A 214 13.82 5.59 0.05
CA LEU A 214 14.03 7.05 0.04
C LEU A 214 13.30 7.73 1.20
N LEU A 215 12.05 7.38 1.44
CA LEU A 215 11.27 7.95 2.54
C LEU A 215 11.93 7.67 3.90
N VAL A 216 12.46 6.46 4.10
CA VAL A 216 13.17 6.07 5.34
C VAL A 216 14.48 6.83 5.47
N VAL A 217 15.26 6.91 4.40
CA VAL A 217 16.53 7.66 4.36
C VAL A 217 16.28 9.13 4.68
N SER A 218 15.30 9.76 4.03
CA SER A 218 14.93 11.16 4.27
C SER A 218 14.45 11.40 5.70
N GLN A 219 13.58 10.53 6.22
CA GLN A 219 13.11 10.65 7.60
C GLN A 219 14.27 10.49 8.58
N TYR A 220 15.13 9.49 8.39
CA TYR A 220 16.28 9.22 9.25
C TYR A 220 17.27 10.39 9.27
N ILE A 221 17.64 10.92 8.10
CA ILE A 221 18.53 12.10 8.00
C ILE A 221 17.85 13.34 8.62
N GLY A 222 16.52 13.48 8.46
CA GLY A 222 15.73 14.52 9.11
C GLY A 222 15.72 14.39 10.65
N THR A 223 15.70 13.18 11.17
CA THR A 223 15.81 12.91 12.61
C THR A 223 17.23 13.18 13.11
N LEU A 224 18.28 12.80 12.36
CA LEU A 224 19.66 13.18 12.70
C LEU A 224 19.84 14.71 12.77
N ARG A 225 19.18 15.46 11.87
CA ARG A 225 19.15 16.92 11.91
C ARG A 225 18.49 17.43 13.19
N ALA A 226 17.36 16.85 13.60
CA ALA A 226 16.69 17.23 14.84
C ALA A 226 17.55 16.93 16.08
N VAL A 227 18.28 15.81 16.09
CA VAL A 227 19.26 15.48 17.14
C VAL A 227 20.39 16.53 17.19
N ALA A 228 20.96 16.88 16.04
CA ALA A 228 22.01 17.91 15.96
C ALA A 228 21.51 19.29 16.42
N ASN A 229 20.26 19.64 16.14
CA ASN A 229 19.65 20.88 16.63
C ASN A 229 19.52 20.90 18.16
N VAL A 230 19.18 19.77 18.80
CA VAL A 230 19.15 19.69 20.28
C VAL A 230 20.55 19.91 20.86
N GLU A 231 21.58 19.30 20.27
CA GLU A 231 22.97 19.48 20.71
C GLU A 231 23.44 20.94 20.56
N ALA A 232 23.08 21.58 19.44
CA ALA A 232 23.37 22.99 19.19
C ALA A 232 22.61 23.91 20.17
N SER A 233 21.31 23.69 20.40
CA SER A 233 20.52 24.45 21.37
C SER A 233 21.03 24.28 22.80
N GLN A 234 21.45 23.07 23.19
CA GLN A 234 22.04 22.84 24.50
C GLN A 234 23.36 23.61 24.66
N SER A 235 24.19 23.65 23.62
CA SER A 235 25.43 24.43 23.61
C SER A 235 25.17 25.94 23.73
N ARG A 236 24.09 26.45 23.12
CA ARG A 236 23.65 27.86 23.23
C ARG A 236 23.16 28.18 24.64
N VAL A 237 22.36 27.32 25.26
CA VAL A 237 21.96 27.47 26.68
C VAL A 237 23.17 27.55 27.60
N ASN A 238 24.17 26.69 27.39
CA ASN A 238 25.40 26.70 28.20
C ASN A 238 26.17 28.03 28.01
N LEU A 239 26.21 28.56 26.79
CA LEU A 239 26.89 29.81 26.46
C LEU A 239 26.16 31.04 27.03
N ALA A 240 24.83 31.06 26.96
CA ALA A 240 23.99 32.10 27.57
C ALA A 240 24.05 32.06 29.11
N GLN A 241 24.10 30.86 29.71
CA GLN A 241 24.30 30.69 31.15
C GLN A 241 25.64 31.27 31.59
N ALA A 242 26.72 30.96 30.87
CA ALA A 242 28.04 31.51 31.17
C ALA A 242 28.09 33.04 31.05
N LEU A 243 27.36 33.63 30.10
CA LEU A 243 27.23 35.09 29.98
C LEU A 243 26.44 35.70 31.14
N TYR A 244 25.35 35.07 31.56
CA TYR A 244 24.57 35.50 32.72
C TYR A 244 25.40 35.47 34.01
N ASP A 245 26.10 34.37 34.26
CA ASP A 245 26.96 34.21 35.44
C ASP A 245 28.05 35.31 35.45
N GLN A 246 28.69 35.56 34.30
CA GLN A 246 29.69 36.62 34.15
C GLN A 246 29.10 38.03 34.42
N ALA A 247 27.92 38.33 33.89
CA ALA A 247 27.27 39.63 34.11
C ALA A 247 26.86 39.82 35.58
N ALA A 248 26.36 38.77 36.22
CA ALA A 248 25.97 38.77 37.62
C ALA A 248 27.18 38.99 38.56
N ASP A 249 28.31 38.35 38.26
CA ASP A 249 29.56 38.52 39.00
C ASP A 249 30.09 39.96 38.88
N LEU A 250 30.16 40.52 37.66
CA LEU A 250 30.59 41.90 37.45
C LEU A 250 29.69 42.90 38.17
N GLN A 251 28.36 42.68 38.18
CA GLN A 251 27.42 43.51 38.93
C GLN A 251 27.67 43.43 40.44
N LYS A 252 27.93 42.23 40.97
CA LYS A 252 28.23 42.01 42.39
C LYS A 252 29.54 42.67 42.82
N GLU A 253 30.53 42.70 41.94
CA GLU A 253 31.80 43.41 42.14
C GLU A 253 31.69 44.93 41.93
N GLY A 254 30.51 45.44 41.54
CA GLY A 254 30.24 46.87 41.36
C GLY A 254 30.77 47.47 40.06
N VAL A 255 31.30 46.65 39.16
CA VAL A 255 31.86 47.06 37.85
C VAL A 255 30.91 46.80 36.68
N GLY A 256 29.85 46.00 36.86
CA GLY A 256 28.80 45.72 35.88
C GLY A 256 27.49 46.46 36.15
N THR A 257 26.62 46.55 35.14
CA THR A 257 25.32 47.22 35.28
C THR A 257 24.16 46.22 35.45
N GLY A 258 23.11 46.61 36.17
CA GLY A 258 21.93 45.74 36.33
C GLY A 258 21.18 45.45 35.02
N ILE A 259 21.33 46.33 34.01
CA ILE A 259 20.75 46.09 32.68
C ILE A 259 21.51 44.97 31.94
N ASP A 260 22.81 44.80 32.17
CA ASP A 260 23.60 43.74 31.55
C ASP A 260 23.16 42.36 32.06
N THR A 261 23.02 42.22 33.38
CA THR A 261 22.50 41.01 34.02
C THR A 261 21.09 40.67 33.56
N LEU A 262 20.21 41.68 33.47
CA LEU A 262 18.84 41.48 33.02
C LEU A 262 18.79 40.99 31.57
N ARG A 263 19.57 41.58 30.66
CA ARG A 263 19.65 41.15 29.26
C ARG A 263 20.20 39.75 29.12
N ALA A 264 21.28 39.42 29.83
CA ALA A 264 21.85 38.07 29.81
C ALA A 264 20.86 37.03 30.34
N ASN A 265 20.06 37.38 31.36
CA ASN A 265 18.99 36.49 31.84
C ASN A 265 17.87 36.31 30.81
N VAL A 266 17.44 37.38 30.13
CA VAL A 266 16.44 37.29 29.05
C VAL A 266 16.93 36.35 27.95
N GLU A 267 18.20 36.48 27.55
CA GLU A 267 18.82 35.61 26.55
C GLU A 267 18.86 34.14 27.00
N LEU A 268 19.25 33.88 28.25
CA LEU A 268 19.21 32.54 28.84
C LEU A 268 17.80 31.93 28.81
N GLN A 269 16.75 32.71 29.10
CA GLN A 269 15.38 32.20 29.03
C GLN A 269 14.95 31.91 27.58
N ASN A 270 15.34 32.76 26.62
CA ASN A 270 15.06 32.54 25.20
C ASN A 270 15.71 31.25 24.70
N GLU A 271 16.99 31.01 25.02
CA GLU A 271 17.70 29.81 24.58
C GLU A 271 17.16 28.54 25.26
N LYS A 272 16.71 28.62 26.52
CA LYS A 272 16.01 27.51 27.19
C LYS A 272 14.69 27.17 26.48
N GLN A 273 13.93 28.18 26.04
CA GLN A 273 12.72 27.94 25.27
C GLN A 273 13.04 27.24 23.94
N ARG A 274 14.06 27.71 23.20
CA ARG A 274 14.49 27.06 21.94
C ARG A 274 14.95 25.61 22.14
N LEU A 275 15.58 25.29 23.27
CA LEU A 275 15.96 23.91 23.60
C LEU A 275 14.72 23.03 23.76
N ILE A 276 13.70 23.48 24.51
CA ILE A 276 12.44 22.74 24.69
C ILE A 276 11.76 22.47 23.33
N GLU A 277 11.74 23.47 22.46
CA GLU A 277 11.20 23.33 21.09
C GLU A 277 12.00 22.31 20.27
N ALA A 278 13.34 22.37 20.30
CA ALA A 278 14.21 21.41 19.61
C ALA A 278 14.07 19.98 20.15
N GLU A 279 13.90 19.80 21.45
CA GLU A 279 13.64 18.50 22.08
C GLU A 279 12.32 17.90 21.62
N ASN A 280 11.26 18.72 21.57
CA ASN A 280 9.97 18.30 21.06
C ASN A 280 10.03 17.94 19.56
N ASP A 281 10.77 18.69 18.75
CA ASP A 281 11.01 18.38 17.34
C ASP A 281 11.78 17.06 17.16
N ARG A 282 12.76 16.77 18.03
CA ARG A 282 13.46 15.48 18.04
C ARG A 282 12.50 14.33 18.32
N GLU A 283 11.68 14.44 19.37
CA GLU A 283 10.73 13.39 19.76
C GLU A 283 9.68 13.13 18.67
N THR A 284 9.08 14.19 18.12
CA THR A 284 8.11 14.05 17.02
C THR A 284 8.73 13.41 15.78
N SER A 285 9.99 13.73 15.47
CA SER A 285 10.75 13.11 14.37
C SER A 285 11.04 11.62 14.62
N LEU A 286 11.35 11.24 15.87
CA LEU A 286 11.50 9.84 16.26
C LEU A 286 10.17 9.08 16.13
N PHE A 287 9.03 9.65 16.53
CA PHE A 287 7.73 9.01 16.34
C PHE A 287 7.38 8.78 14.87
N ALA A 288 7.71 9.76 14.00
CA ALA A 288 7.52 9.62 12.56
C ALA A 288 8.40 8.50 11.99
N LEU A 289 9.64 8.37 12.45
CA LEU A 289 10.53 7.27 12.08
C LEU A 289 9.98 5.91 12.59
N SER A 290 9.58 5.80 13.86
CA SER A 290 8.99 4.58 14.43
C SER A 290 7.79 4.08 13.62
N ARG A 291 6.91 5.01 13.23
CA ARG A 291 5.74 4.70 12.38
C ARG A 291 6.16 4.17 11.01
N LEU A 292 7.16 4.78 10.39
CA LEU A 292 7.63 4.38 9.07
C LEU A 292 8.30 3.00 9.08
N LEU A 293 9.00 2.68 10.17
CA LEU A 293 9.61 1.38 10.44
C LEU A 293 8.61 0.32 10.94
N ASN A 294 7.36 0.70 11.18
CA ASN A 294 6.30 -0.15 11.71
C ASN A 294 6.66 -0.79 13.08
N LEU A 295 7.31 -0.01 13.96
CA LEU A 295 7.69 -0.43 15.31
C LEU A 295 6.56 -0.18 16.33
N ASP A 296 6.60 -0.86 17.48
CA ASP A 296 5.66 -0.60 18.59
C ASP A 296 5.80 0.87 19.04
N PRO A 297 4.72 1.65 19.15
CA PRO A 297 4.79 3.04 19.59
C PRO A 297 5.44 3.26 20.97
N ARG A 298 5.53 2.22 21.81
CA ARG A 298 6.17 2.26 23.13
C ARG A 298 7.67 1.96 23.09
N GLN A 299 8.20 1.53 21.95
CA GLN A 299 9.62 1.23 21.81
C GLN A 299 10.43 2.52 21.64
N SER A 300 11.35 2.76 22.57
CA SER A 300 12.30 3.87 22.47
C SER A 300 13.34 3.58 21.38
N ILE A 301 13.69 4.60 20.60
CA ILE A 301 14.67 4.54 19.51
C ILE A 301 15.76 5.58 19.77
N GLU A 302 17.01 5.17 19.56
CA GLU A 302 18.17 6.04 19.54
C GLU A 302 18.88 5.89 18.18
N LEU A 303 19.36 6.98 17.61
CA LEU A 303 20.15 6.92 16.37
C LEU A 303 21.62 6.68 16.69
N ALA A 304 22.25 5.78 15.95
CA ALA A 304 23.66 5.42 16.14
C ALA A 304 24.62 6.24 15.24
N ASP A 305 24.08 6.91 14.21
CA ASP A 305 24.86 7.70 13.25
C ASP A 305 24.89 9.19 13.60
N SER A 306 25.74 9.94 12.89
CA SER A 306 25.79 11.41 12.94
C SER A 306 25.82 12.00 11.53
N LEU A 307 25.39 13.26 11.38
CA LEU A 307 25.46 13.98 10.11
C LEU A 307 26.92 14.26 9.77
N THR A 308 27.42 13.56 8.75
CA THR A 308 28.80 13.69 8.28
C THR A 308 28.82 14.10 6.80
N PHE A 309 29.84 14.85 6.43
CA PHE A 309 30.13 15.20 5.04
C PHE A 309 31.15 14.20 4.49
N PHE A 310 30.77 13.54 3.39
CA PHE A 310 31.67 12.68 2.62
C PHE A 310 31.77 13.22 1.21
N ASP A 311 32.94 13.73 0.83
CA ASP A 311 33.13 14.19 -0.54
C ASP A 311 33.01 12.98 -1.48
N THR A 312 32.01 13.05 -2.35
CA THR A 312 31.70 12.00 -3.32
C THR A 312 31.98 12.58 -4.70
N PRO A 313 32.66 11.87 -5.62
CA PRO A 313 32.87 12.36 -6.98
C PRO A 313 31.54 12.74 -7.64
N GLN A 314 31.51 13.85 -8.36
CA GLN A 314 30.31 14.26 -9.11
C GLN A 314 30.26 13.48 -10.43
N PRO A 315 29.23 12.66 -10.68
CA PRO A 315 29.09 11.96 -11.95
C PRO A 315 28.67 12.92 -13.08
N GLU A 316 29.04 12.58 -14.32
CA GLU A 316 28.64 13.31 -15.53
C GLU A 316 27.14 13.13 -15.83
N VAL A 317 26.53 14.16 -16.43
CA VAL A 317 25.06 14.24 -16.60
C VAL A 317 24.56 13.20 -17.61
N GLU A 318 25.05 13.23 -18.84
CA GLU A 318 24.56 12.36 -19.93
C GLU A 318 24.70 10.86 -19.61
N PRO A 319 25.86 10.34 -19.15
CA PRO A 319 25.99 8.94 -18.73
C PRO A 319 25.04 8.57 -17.58
N SER A 320 24.75 9.50 -16.67
CA SER A 320 23.82 9.24 -15.57
C SER A 320 22.37 9.08 -16.05
N ILE A 321 21.96 9.79 -17.11
CA ILE A 321 20.61 9.66 -17.69
C ILE A 321 20.45 8.31 -18.38
N GLU A 322 21.43 7.90 -19.19
CA GLU A 322 21.39 6.60 -19.86
C GLU A 322 21.37 5.45 -18.84
N PHE A 323 22.20 5.56 -17.80
CA PHE A 323 22.18 4.63 -16.69
C PHE A 323 20.82 4.59 -15.99
N ALA A 324 20.22 5.76 -15.72
CA ALA A 324 18.90 5.83 -15.06
C ALA A 324 17.80 5.16 -15.90
N LEU A 325 17.78 5.34 -17.22
CA LEU A 325 16.82 4.66 -18.10
C LEU A 325 17.01 3.13 -18.11
N ALA A 326 18.25 2.66 -17.99
CA ALA A 326 18.54 1.23 -17.92
C ALA A 326 18.15 0.61 -16.57
N GLU A 327 18.28 1.37 -15.47
CA GLU A 327 18.15 0.81 -14.13
C GLU A 327 16.80 1.06 -13.45
N ARG A 328 16.19 2.23 -13.64
CA ARG A 328 14.94 2.61 -12.98
C ARG A 328 13.82 1.61 -13.24
N GLN A 329 13.21 1.15 -12.15
CA GLN A 329 12.19 0.11 -12.19
C GLN A 329 10.86 0.58 -12.80
N GLU A 330 10.51 1.86 -12.64
CA GLU A 330 9.35 2.48 -13.28
C GLU A 330 9.42 2.46 -14.81
N TRP A 331 10.62 2.63 -15.39
CA TRP A 331 10.83 2.49 -16.84
C TRP A 331 10.58 1.03 -17.29
N LYS A 332 11.17 0.07 -16.58
CA LYS A 332 10.98 -1.38 -16.83
C LYS A 332 9.51 -1.80 -16.69
N ALA A 333 8.79 -1.21 -15.74
CA ALA A 333 7.37 -1.46 -15.51
C ALA A 333 6.52 -0.98 -16.69
N LEU A 334 6.77 0.25 -17.17
CA LEU A 334 6.04 0.83 -18.31
C LEU A 334 6.34 0.10 -19.63
N GLU A 335 7.59 -0.26 -19.89
CA GLU A 335 7.97 -1.08 -21.05
C GLU A 335 7.27 -2.45 -21.05
N SER A 336 7.17 -3.09 -19.88
CA SER A 336 6.43 -4.34 -19.74
C SER A 336 4.92 -4.13 -19.94
N GLN A 337 4.38 -2.99 -19.52
CA GLN A 337 2.97 -2.64 -19.74
C GLN A 337 2.65 -2.41 -21.22
N ILE A 338 3.55 -1.75 -21.97
CA ILE A 338 3.44 -1.59 -23.44
C ILE A 338 3.40 -2.97 -24.11
N LYS A 339 4.34 -3.86 -23.77
CA LYS A 339 4.36 -5.23 -24.30
C LYS A 339 3.09 -6.00 -23.96
N ALA A 340 2.54 -5.85 -22.76
CA ALA A 340 1.26 -6.45 -22.38
C ALA A 340 0.11 -5.93 -23.25
N ALA A 341 0.04 -4.61 -23.49
CA ALA A 341 -0.95 -3.98 -24.35
C ALA A 341 -0.83 -4.43 -25.83
N GLU A 342 0.39 -4.60 -26.34
CA GLU A 342 0.62 -5.17 -27.68
C GLU A 342 0.08 -6.59 -27.80
N PHE A 343 0.33 -7.45 -26.81
CA PHE A 343 -0.23 -8.81 -26.81
C PHE A 343 -1.75 -8.80 -26.65
N GLN A 344 -2.31 -7.85 -25.91
CA GLN A 344 -3.76 -7.66 -25.81
C GLN A 344 -4.37 -7.22 -27.16
N LYS A 345 -3.70 -6.35 -27.91
CA LYS A 345 -4.09 -6.00 -29.29
C LYS A 345 -4.04 -7.23 -30.21
N LYS A 346 -2.96 -8.03 -30.12
CA LYS A 346 -2.82 -9.29 -30.87
C LYS A 346 -3.90 -10.31 -30.49
N ALA A 347 -4.33 -10.36 -29.22
CA ALA A 347 -5.47 -11.18 -28.79
C ALA A 347 -6.77 -10.70 -29.45
N SER A 348 -7.05 -9.40 -29.45
CA SER A 348 -8.23 -8.82 -30.14
C SER A 348 -8.21 -9.09 -31.65
N GLN A 349 -7.04 -9.10 -32.28
CA GLN A 349 -6.89 -9.50 -33.68
C GLN A 349 -7.15 -11.00 -33.90
N ALA A 350 -6.63 -11.84 -33.00
CA ALA A 350 -6.81 -13.29 -33.01
C ALA A 350 -8.27 -13.72 -32.82
N SER A 351 -9.12 -12.89 -32.18
CA SER A 351 -10.57 -13.12 -32.07
C SER A 351 -11.29 -13.26 -33.42
N ARG A 352 -10.66 -12.92 -34.55
CA ARG A 352 -11.19 -13.15 -35.90
C ARG A 352 -10.92 -14.56 -36.45
N LEU A 353 -9.96 -15.27 -35.85
CA LEU A 353 -9.53 -16.57 -36.32
C LEU A 353 -10.41 -17.68 -35.73
N PRO A 354 -10.51 -18.84 -36.39
CA PRO A 354 -11.15 -20.01 -35.81
C PRO A 354 -10.48 -20.43 -34.50
N SER A 355 -11.27 -20.80 -33.51
CA SER A 355 -10.82 -21.57 -32.36
C SER A 355 -11.36 -23.00 -32.43
N LEU A 356 -10.56 -23.97 -32.01
CA LEU A 356 -10.89 -25.39 -31.93
C LEU A 356 -10.94 -25.80 -30.46
N ARG A 357 -12.08 -26.36 -30.04
CA ARG A 357 -12.30 -26.90 -28.70
C ARG A 357 -12.72 -28.36 -28.79
N PHE A 358 -12.25 -29.15 -27.85
CA PHE A 358 -12.66 -30.54 -27.68
C PHE A 358 -13.33 -30.71 -26.32
N ASP A 359 -14.53 -31.24 -26.32
CA ASP A 359 -15.36 -31.48 -25.15
C ASP A 359 -15.70 -32.97 -25.08
N GLY A 360 -15.80 -33.50 -23.86
CA GLY A 360 -16.26 -34.85 -23.62
C GLY A 360 -17.05 -34.95 -22.33
N ASP A 361 -18.13 -35.72 -22.37
CA ASP A 361 -18.92 -36.09 -21.20
C ASP A 361 -19.05 -37.60 -21.08
N PHE A 362 -19.01 -38.06 -19.85
CA PHE A 362 -19.36 -39.42 -19.47
C PHE A 362 -20.33 -39.33 -18.30
N ALA A 363 -21.59 -39.68 -18.51
CA ALA A 363 -22.63 -39.50 -17.50
C ALA A 363 -23.56 -40.70 -17.41
N TYR A 364 -23.97 -41.03 -16.20
CA TYR A 364 -25.10 -41.90 -15.95
C TYR A 364 -26.38 -41.09 -16.03
N VAL A 365 -27.26 -41.43 -16.98
CA VAL A 365 -28.52 -40.70 -17.22
C VAL A 365 -29.69 -41.67 -17.09
N GLY A 366 -30.72 -41.28 -16.33
CA GLY A 366 -31.93 -42.08 -16.16
C GLY A 366 -33.05 -41.34 -15.43
N THR A 367 -34.12 -42.06 -15.09
CA THR A 367 -35.26 -41.52 -14.32
C THR A 367 -35.04 -41.52 -12.82
N SER A 368 -33.94 -42.11 -12.36
CA SER A 368 -33.50 -42.15 -10.97
C SER A 368 -32.05 -42.61 -10.94
N GLY A 369 -31.35 -42.46 -9.82
CA GLY A 369 -29.99 -43.00 -9.66
C GLY A 369 -29.89 -44.51 -9.94
N ASN A 370 -30.94 -45.28 -9.66
CA ASN A 370 -30.96 -46.73 -9.84
C ASN A 370 -31.30 -47.18 -11.27
N THR A 371 -31.92 -46.29 -12.05
CA THR A 371 -32.28 -46.56 -13.46
C THR A 371 -31.35 -45.86 -14.44
N ALA A 372 -30.27 -45.25 -13.94
CA ALA A 372 -29.33 -44.51 -14.74
C ALA A 372 -28.42 -45.43 -15.56
N LEU A 373 -28.30 -45.16 -16.85
CA LEU A 373 -27.46 -45.90 -17.78
C LEU A 373 -26.26 -45.05 -18.19
N PRO A 374 -25.08 -45.65 -18.40
CA PRO A 374 -23.91 -44.93 -18.84
C PRO A 374 -24.11 -44.40 -20.26
N THR A 375 -23.85 -43.12 -20.45
CA THR A 375 -23.87 -42.39 -21.71
C THR A 375 -22.54 -41.66 -21.87
N TYR A 376 -22.11 -41.47 -23.11
CA TYR A 376 -20.90 -40.72 -23.41
C TYR A 376 -21.08 -39.91 -24.69
N THR A 377 -20.51 -38.71 -24.69
CA THR A 377 -20.45 -37.86 -25.87
C THR A 377 -19.05 -37.27 -25.98
N TYR A 378 -18.51 -37.27 -27.19
CA TYR A 378 -17.27 -36.55 -27.52
C TYR A 378 -17.56 -35.60 -28.67
N GLN A 379 -17.16 -34.34 -28.52
CA GLN A 379 -17.44 -33.29 -29.49
C GLN A 379 -16.20 -32.44 -29.74
N ALA A 380 -15.82 -32.32 -31.02
CA ALA A 380 -14.90 -31.27 -31.46
C ALA A 380 -15.73 -30.14 -32.07
N SER A 381 -15.52 -28.91 -31.62
CA SER A 381 -16.21 -27.72 -32.13
C SER A 381 -15.20 -26.71 -32.65
N VAL A 382 -15.48 -26.18 -33.85
CA VAL A 382 -14.75 -25.04 -34.43
C VAL A 382 -15.65 -23.83 -34.37
N ASN A 383 -15.21 -22.77 -33.69
CA ASN A 383 -15.93 -21.52 -33.61
C ASN A 383 -15.19 -20.44 -34.41
N MET A 384 -15.83 -19.87 -35.42
CA MET A 384 -15.30 -18.76 -36.22
C MET A 384 -16.37 -17.68 -36.39
N PRO A 385 -16.16 -16.46 -35.84
CA PRO A 385 -17.13 -15.39 -35.98
C PRO A 385 -17.10 -14.80 -37.40
N LEU A 386 -18.18 -15.01 -38.16
CA LEU A 386 -18.32 -14.46 -39.53
C LEU A 386 -18.73 -12.98 -39.51
N PHE A 387 -19.63 -12.60 -38.60
CA PHE A 387 -20.13 -11.23 -38.48
C PHE A 387 -20.31 -10.85 -37.01
N THR A 388 -19.69 -9.73 -36.60
CA THR A 388 -19.73 -9.25 -35.21
C THR A 388 -20.29 -7.84 -35.07
N GLY A 389 -20.89 -7.26 -36.11
CA GLY A 389 -21.41 -5.88 -36.09
C GLY A 389 -20.35 -4.84 -35.72
N GLY A 390 -19.10 -4.99 -36.20
CA GLY A 390 -18.00 -4.06 -35.92
C GLY A 390 -17.29 -4.23 -34.57
N ARG A 391 -17.79 -5.08 -33.67
CA ARG A 391 -17.22 -5.27 -32.31
C ARG A 391 -15.72 -5.57 -32.29
N ILE A 392 -15.25 -6.54 -33.07
CA ILE A 392 -13.82 -6.92 -33.09
C ILE A 392 -12.97 -5.76 -33.62
N HIS A 393 -13.43 -5.03 -34.64
CA HIS A 393 -12.71 -3.86 -35.14
C HIS A 393 -12.57 -2.78 -34.05
N ALA A 394 -13.67 -2.44 -33.36
CA ALA A 394 -13.64 -1.49 -32.26
C ALA A 394 -12.71 -1.92 -31.11
N GLN A 395 -12.65 -3.22 -30.78
CA GLN A 395 -11.72 -3.76 -29.77
C GLN A 395 -10.25 -3.62 -30.19
N ILE A 396 -9.93 -3.83 -31.47
CA ILE A 396 -8.57 -3.63 -32.01
C ILE A 396 -8.19 -2.14 -31.97
N VAL A 397 -9.08 -1.25 -32.40
CA VAL A 397 -8.85 0.19 -32.36
C VAL A 397 -8.67 0.68 -30.92
N ARG A 398 -9.49 0.21 -29.98
CA ARG A 398 -9.34 0.52 -28.55
C ARG A 398 -7.96 0.10 -28.02
N ALA A 399 -7.50 -1.11 -28.36
CA ALA A 399 -6.19 -1.59 -27.94
C ALA A 399 -5.04 -0.81 -28.61
N ASP A 400 -5.21 -0.36 -29.86
CA ASP A 400 -4.23 0.51 -30.54
C ASP A 400 -4.11 1.89 -29.87
N LEU A 401 -5.24 2.49 -29.51
CA LEU A 401 -5.27 3.76 -28.77
C LEU A 401 -4.62 3.63 -27.38
N GLU A 402 -4.79 2.49 -26.71
CA GLU A 402 -4.12 2.22 -25.44
C GLU A 402 -2.60 2.14 -25.58
N ILE A 403 -2.08 1.51 -26.65
CA ILE A 403 -0.64 1.48 -26.92
C ILE A 403 -0.13 2.91 -27.17
N LYS A 404 -0.82 3.71 -27.99
CA LYS A 404 -0.43 5.11 -28.24
C LYS A 404 -0.44 5.94 -26.96
N ARG A 405 -1.41 5.71 -26.06
CA ARG A 405 -1.46 6.35 -24.74
C ARG A 405 -0.23 6.00 -23.90
N LEU A 406 0.16 4.72 -23.87
CA LEU A 406 1.34 4.26 -23.16
C LEU A 406 2.64 4.78 -23.78
N ASP A 407 2.72 4.91 -25.11
CA ASP A 407 3.87 5.53 -25.78
C ASP A 407 4.03 7.00 -25.38
N GLN A 408 2.94 7.77 -25.28
CA GLN A 408 3.01 9.15 -24.77
C GLN A 408 3.47 9.19 -23.31
N GLN A 409 3.01 8.24 -22.47
CA GLN A 409 3.50 8.12 -21.09
C GLN A 409 4.98 7.73 -21.03
N ARG A 410 5.49 6.96 -21.98
CA ARG A 410 6.91 6.60 -22.05
C ARG A 410 7.75 7.82 -22.37
N ASP A 411 7.33 8.62 -23.34
CA ASP A 411 8.07 9.82 -23.73
C ASP A 411 8.06 10.87 -22.59
N ASP A 412 6.94 11.03 -21.90
CA ASP A 412 6.83 11.85 -20.67
C ASP A 412 7.75 11.33 -19.55
N LEU A 413 7.69 10.03 -19.24
CA LEU A 413 8.54 9.42 -18.21
C LEU A 413 10.03 9.57 -18.54
N ARG A 414 10.43 9.45 -19.81
CA ARG A 414 11.81 9.69 -20.23
C ARG A 414 12.26 11.11 -19.91
N ASN A 415 11.41 12.10 -20.20
CA ASN A 415 11.71 13.50 -19.91
C ASN A 415 11.75 13.75 -18.39
N GLN A 416 10.84 13.14 -17.63
CA GLN A 416 10.84 13.21 -16.16
C GLN A 416 12.12 12.61 -15.57
N ILE A 417 12.55 11.43 -16.02
CA ILE A 417 13.81 10.80 -15.57
C ILE A 417 15.01 11.73 -15.86
N ALA A 418 15.07 12.31 -17.06
CA ALA A 418 16.14 13.23 -17.42
C ALA A 418 16.13 14.49 -16.54
N LEU A 419 14.95 15.04 -16.23
CA LEU A 419 14.79 16.18 -15.33
C LEU A 419 15.21 15.83 -13.90
N ASP A 420 14.79 14.68 -13.38
CA ASP A 420 15.13 14.21 -12.03
C ASP A 420 16.65 14.09 -11.86
N VAL A 421 17.34 13.47 -12.83
CA VAL A 421 18.81 13.30 -12.80
C VAL A 421 19.52 14.65 -12.86
N LYS A 422 19.14 15.53 -13.79
CA LYS A 422 19.74 16.87 -13.93
C LYS A 422 19.56 17.71 -12.66
N THR A 423 18.35 17.70 -12.09
CA THR A 423 18.04 18.44 -10.87
C THR A 423 18.80 17.85 -9.67
N ALA A 424 18.85 16.53 -9.53
CA ALA A 424 19.58 15.89 -8.44
C ALA A 424 21.10 16.18 -8.48
N LEU A 425 21.71 16.17 -9.67
CA LEU A 425 23.13 16.52 -9.84
C LEU A 425 23.40 18.00 -9.50
N LEU A 426 22.52 18.90 -9.95
CA LEU A 426 22.64 20.33 -9.63
C LEU A 426 22.47 20.58 -8.12
N ASN A 427 21.48 19.97 -7.50
CA ASN A 427 21.21 20.09 -6.06
C ASN A 427 22.37 19.53 -5.23
N LEU A 428 22.94 18.39 -5.64
CA LEU A 428 24.12 17.82 -4.96
C LEU A 428 25.32 18.77 -5.03
N GLN A 429 25.55 19.40 -6.19
CA GLN A 429 26.64 20.37 -6.35
C GLN A 429 26.39 21.63 -5.52
N SER A 430 25.17 22.17 -5.50
CA SER A 430 24.81 23.31 -4.65
C SER A 430 25.01 22.99 -3.18
N ALA A 431 24.48 21.85 -2.72
CA ALA A 431 24.57 21.43 -1.33
C ALA A 431 26.03 21.18 -0.89
N ARG A 432 26.90 20.70 -1.79
CA ARG A 432 28.35 20.57 -1.52
C ARG A 432 28.98 21.95 -1.24
N ASN A 433 28.69 22.94 -2.08
CA ASN A 433 29.22 24.29 -1.91
C ASN A 433 28.64 24.97 -0.65
N GLU A 434 27.36 24.76 -0.36
CA GLU A 434 26.71 25.27 0.85
C GLU A 434 27.37 24.73 2.12
N VAL A 435 27.73 23.44 2.17
CA VAL A 435 28.47 22.87 3.31
C VAL A 435 29.83 23.55 3.50
N GLN A 436 30.57 23.81 2.41
CA GLN A 436 31.86 24.49 2.48
C GLN A 436 31.73 25.91 3.04
N VAL A 437 30.75 26.68 2.55
CA VAL A 437 30.50 28.05 3.02
C VAL A 437 30.00 28.06 4.47
N ALA A 438 29.10 27.15 4.84
CA ALA A 438 28.57 27.09 6.20
C ALA A 438 29.63 26.69 7.23
N ASN A 439 30.53 25.75 6.87
CA ASN A 439 31.66 25.37 7.74
C ASN A 439 32.58 26.57 8.02
N LEU A 440 32.91 27.38 7.00
CA LEU A 440 33.69 28.59 7.18
C LEU A 440 32.95 29.64 8.03
N GLY A 441 31.63 29.77 7.82
CA GLY A 441 30.78 30.67 8.63
C GLY A 441 30.82 30.32 10.11
N VAL A 442 30.72 29.04 10.48
CA VAL A 442 30.82 28.60 11.88
C VAL A 442 32.18 28.91 12.48
N GLN A 443 33.26 28.69 11.72
CA GLN A 443 34.61 29.02 12.17
C GLN A 443 34.75 30.51 12.49
N LEU A 444 34.35 31.38 11.55
CA LEU A 444 34.46 32.84 11.71
C LEU A 444 33.58 33.37 12.84
N SER A 445 32.34 32.89 12.97
CA SER A 445 31.45 33.31 14.06
C SER A 445 31.93 32.82 15.42
N LYS A 446 32.67 31.70 15.49
CA LYS A 446 33.28 31.25 16.74
C LYS A 446 34.41 32.20 17.17
N GLU A 447 35.27 32.59 16.23
CA GLU A 447 36.33 33.59 16.46
C GLU A 447 35.73 34.95 16.89
N GLU A 448 34.61 35.36 16.31
CA GLU A 448 33.87 36.57 16.68
C GLU A 448 33.36 36.51 18.14
N VAL A 449 32.76 35.38 18.55
CA VAL A 449 32.31 35.16 19.94
C VAL A 449 33.47 35.25 20.92
N ASP A 450 34.59 34.62 20.61
CA ASP A 450 35.78 34.62 21.47
C ASP A 450 36.30 36.06 21.65
N GLN A 451 36.45 36.82 20.56
CA GLN A 451 36.89 38.22 20.61
C GLN A 451 35.91 39.13 21.36
N ALA A 452 34.59 38.97 21.15
CA ALA A 452 33.58 39.76 21.85
C ALA A 452 33.59 39.49 23.36
N ARG A 453 33.75 38.22 23.77
CA ARG A 453 33.85 37.85 25.19
C ARG A 453 35.10 38.42 25.85
N ASP A 454 36.24 38.37 25.18
CA ASP A 454 37.49 38.94 25.69
C ASP A 454 37.38 40.46 25.90
N ARG A 455 36.76 41.18 24.95
CA ARG A 455 36.53 42.62 25.06
C ARG A 455 35.53 42.98 26.17
N PHE A 456 34.47 42.21 26.33
CA PHE A 456 33.51 42.40 27.43
C PHE A 456 34.18 42.16 28.79
N LYS A 457 34.99 41.10 28.91
CA LYS A 457 35.76 40.80 30.12
C LYS A 457 36.79 41.90 30.46
N ALA A 458 37.39 42.51 29.44
CA ALA A 458 38.29 43.65 29.61
C ALA A 458 37.57 44.99 29.89
N GLY A 459 36.24 45.02 29.90
CA GLY A 459 35.45 46.23 30.13
C GLY A 459 35.46 47.24 28.99
N VAL A 460 35.95 46.85 27.81
CA VAL A 460 36.07 47.72 26.62
C VAL A 460 34.95 47.51 25.60
N ALA A 461 33.94 46.70 25.95
CA ALA A 461 32.75 46.43 25.15
C ALA A 461 31.54 46.20 26.06
N ASN A 462 30.33 46.34 25.51
CA ASN A 462 29.07 46.04 26.18
C ASN A 462 28.66 44.57 25.93
N ASN A 463 27.85 43.98 26.81
CA ASN A 463 27.33 42.63 26.65
C ASN A 463 26.48 42.43 25.38
N ILE A 464 25.98 43.52 24.78
CA ILE A 464 25.28 43.49 23.49
C ILE A 464 26.17 42.90 22.40
N GLU A 465 27.47 43.24 22.36
CA GLU A 465 28.40 42.69 21.35
C GLU A 465 28.54 41.18 21.51
N VAL A 466 28.57 40.70 22.76
CA VAL A 466 28.64 39.25 23.05
C VAL A 466 27.35 38.55 22.63
N ILE A 467 26.19 39.10 22.98
CA ILE A 467 24.88 38.54 22.58
C ILE A 467 24.76 38.51 21.05
N GLN A 468 25.15 39.58 20.36
CA GLN A 468 25.13 39.65 18.89
C GLN A 468 26.06 38.62 18.24
N ALA A 469 27.27 38.42 18.80
CA ALA A 469 28.19 37.39 18.33
C ALA A 469 27.64 35.97 18.58
N GLN A 470 27.03 35.73 19.75
CA GLN A 470 26.37 34.46 20.08
C GLN A 470 25.21 34.16 19.12
N ASP A 471 24.41 35.17 18.79
CA ASP A 471 23.35 35.12 17.78
C ASP A 471 23.90 34.78 16.38
N SER A 472 25.02 35.38 15.99
CA SER A 472 25.69 35.09 14.71
C SER A 472 26.22 33.66 14.66
N LEU A 473 26.85 33.18 15.72
CA LEU A 473 27.29 31.78 15.85
C LEU A 473 26.10 30.81 15.86
N SER A 474 25.00 31.18 16.53
CA SER A 474 23.76 30.42 16.53
C SER A 474 23.23 30.23 15.10
N ARG A 475 23.09 31.31 14.33
CA ARG A 475 22.69 31.27 12.91
C ARG A 475 23.67 30.48 12.05
N ALA A 476 24.98 30.61 12.27
CA ALA A 476 25.99 29.88 11.53
C ALA A 476 25.89 28.36 11.75
N ASN A 477 25.69 27.92 13.00
CA ASN A 477 25.48 26.51 13.33
C ASN A 477 24.19 25.96 12.71
N ASP A 478 23.08 26.72 12.76
CA ASP A 478 21.82 26.32 12.11
C ASP A 478 22.00 26.14 10.60
N ASN A 479 22.73 27.07 9.95
CA ASN A 479 23.06 26.98 8.53
C ASN A 479 23.93 25.76 8.21
N GLN A 480 24.91 25.43 9.06
CA GLN A 480 25.76 24.25 8.88
C GLN A 480 24.95 22.95 9.00
N ILE A 481 24.12 22.83 10.04
CA ILE A 481 23.25 21.66 10.23
C ILE A 481 22.29 21.51 9.04
N ALA A 482 21.70 22.61 8.56
CA ALA A 482 20.85 22.63 7.38
C ALA A 482 21.61 22.22 6.11
N ALA A 483 22.84 22.71 5.91
CA ALA A 483 23.66 22.38 4.75
C ALA A 483 24.06 20.88 4.74
N LEU A 484 24.47 20.33 5.88
CA LEU A 484 24.79 18.90 6.03
C LEU A 484 23.57 18.01 5.75
N TYR A 485 22.39 18.42 6.24
CA TYR A 485 21.13 17.76 5.91
C TYR A 485 20.85 17.80 4.41
N ARG A 486 20.90 18.97 3.77
CA ARG A 486 20.64 19.14 2.33
C ARG A 486 21.60 18.32 1.48
N PHE A 487 22.87 18.26 1.86
CA PHE A 487 23.87 17.45 1.16
C PHE A 487 23.54 15.96 1.22
N ASN A 488 23.23 15.43 2.40
CA ASN A 488 22.89 14.01 2.56
C ASN A 488 21.55 13.66 1.91
N GLN A 489 20.57 14.57 1.93
CA GLN A 489 19.33 14.42 1.18
C GLN A 489 19.57 14.41 -0.34
N ALA A 490 20.37 15.35 -0.86
CA ALA A 490 20.68 15.41 -2.30
C ALA A 490 21.41 14.15 -2.80
N ARG A 491 22.22 13.50 -1.96
CA ARG A 491 22.82 12.19 -2.26
C ARG A 491 21.76 11.09 -2.37
N ALA A 492 20.79 11.07 -1.46
CA ALA A 492 19.67 10.13 -1.51
C ALA A 492 18.80 10.38 -2.75
N ASP A 493 18.52 11.64 -3.07
CA ASP A 493 17.76 12.03 -4.26
C ASP A 493 18.48 11.61 -5.56
N LEU A 494 19.81 11.72 -5.63
CA LEU A 494 20.61 11.24 -6.75
C LEU A 494 20.58 9.70 -6.87
N ALA A 495 20.66 8.99 -5.73
CA ALA A 495 20.55 7.53 -5.72
C ALA A 495 19.16 7.09 -6.20
N ARG A 496 18.09 7.81 -5.85
CA ARG A 496 16.74 7.56 -6.41
C ARG A 496 16.67 7.96 -7.88
N SER A 497 17.29 9.07 -8.28
CA SER A 497 17.24 9.52 -9.66
C SER A 497 17.90 8.55 -10.64
N THR A 498 18.92 7.85 -10.17
CA THR A 498 19.65 6.83 -10.94
C THR A 498 19.13 5.39 -10.74
N GLY A 499 18.12 5.17 -9.88
CA GLY A 499 17.58 3.83 -9.61
C GLY A 499 18.52 2.93 -8.79
N GLN A 500 19.34 3.52 -7.92
CA GLN A 500 20.37 2.83 -7.14
C GLN A 500 20.11 2.82 -5.62
N MET A 501 18.92 3.22 -5.15
CA MET A 501 18.62 3.33 -3.71
C MET A 501 19.00 2.09 -2.91
N GLU A 502 18.59 0.91 -3.38
CA GLU A 502 18.88 -0.35 -2.68
C GLU A 502 20.38 -0.65 -2.65
N LYS A 503 21.10 -0.43 -3.75
CA LYS A 503 22.55 -0.68 -3.82
C LYS A 503 23.36 0.23 -2.89
N VAL A 504 22.88 1.45 -2.67
CA VAL A 504 23.56 2.45 -1.86
C VAL A 504 23.20 2.32 -0.37
N TYR A 505 21.93 2.07 -0.05
CA TYR A 505 21.37 2.22 1.30
C TYR A 505 20.81 0.93 1.94
N ALA A 506 20.82 -0.21 1.24
CA ALA A 506 20.34 -1.48 1.77
C ALA A 506 21.41 -2.59 1.54
N LYS A 507 22.45 -2.61 2.38
CA LYS A 507 23.58 -3.55 2.22
C LYS A 507 23.44 -4.85 3.01
#